data_AF-A0AAV2PS98-F1
#
_entry.id   AF-A0AAV2PS98-F1
#
_cell.length_a   1.000
_cell.length_b   1.000
_cell.length_c   1.000
_cell.angle_alpha   90.00
_cell.angle_beta   90.00
_cell.angle_gamma   90.00
#
_symmetry.space_group_name_H-M   'P 1'
#
loop_
_entity.id
_entity.type
_entity.pdbx_description
1 polymer ?
#
loop_
_entity_poly.entity_id
_entity_poly.type
_entity_poly.pdbx_seq_one_letter_code
_entity_poly.pdbx_strand_id
1 'polypeptide(L)'
;EIKIGETVRDLGVIANNNLLFREHIDNIVTSSKIMSGVLLRTFSTRQEEPMMRMFNSYIKSKLEYCSLVWSPWHQNEINKLERIQKFFTSKIYGLDQLDYHQRLKKIKLV
;
A
#
# COMPACT_ATOMS: atom_id res chain seq x y z
N GLU A 1 -23.85 -0.89 29.73
CA GLU A 1 -22.78 0.13 29.65
C GLU A 1 -22.05 0.01 28.33
N ILE A 2 -21.80 1.12 27.65
CA ILE A 2 -20.97 1.14 26.44
C ILE A 2 -19.51 1.13 26.92
N LYS A 3 -18.78 0.06 26.63
CA LYS A 3 -17.35 -0.03 26.97
C LYS A 3 -16.57 0.91 26.07
N ILE A 4 -15.77 1.79 26.67
CA ILE A 4 -14.83 2.64 25.95
C ILE A 4 -13.68 1.74 25.48
N GLY A 5 -13.57 1.53 24.16
CA GLY A 5 -12.41 0.89 23.53
C GLY A 5 -11.32 1.92 23.22
N GLU A 6 -10.07 1.46 23.08
CA GLU A 6 -8.98 2.33 22.61
C GLU A 6 -9.05 2.58 21.10
N THR A 7 -9.61 1.62 20.37
CA THR A 7 -9.85 1.69 18.93
C THR A 7 -11.24 1.18 18.57
N VAL A 8 -11.75 1.69 17.45
CA VAL A 8 -13.02 1.29 16.84
C VAL A 8 -12.77 0.92 15.38
N ARG A 9 -13.40 -0.18 14.94
CA ARG A 9 -13.41 -0.56 13.53
C ARG A 9 -14.76 -0.21 12.93
N ASP A 10 -14.75 0.65 11.91
CA ASP A 10 -15.93 1.02 11.15
C ASP A 10 -15.65 0.97 9.65
N LEU A 11 -16.55 0.34 8.89
CA LEU A 11 -16.41 0.07 7.45
C LEU A 11 -15.02 -0.45 7.04
N GLY A 12 -14.37 -1.25 7.91
CA GLY A 12 -13.03 -1.79 7.66
C GLY A 12 -11.85 -0.85 7.98
N VAL A 13 -12.11 0.39 8.38
CA VAL A 13 -11.12 1.37 8.86
C VAL A 13 -11.01 1.29 10.38
N ILE A 14 -9.79 1.38 10.93
CA ILE A 14 -9.54 1.36 12.37
C ILE A 14 -9.13 2.76 12.82
N ALA A 15 -9.95 3.39 13.65
CA ALA A 15 -9.66 4.69 14.25
C ALA A 15 -9.41 4.52 15.74
N ASN A 16 -8.50 5.31 16.31
CA ASN A 16 -8.35 5.41 17.76
C ASN A 16 -9.12 6.60 18.34
N ASN A 17 -9.13 6.73 19.66
CA ASN A 17 -9.82 7.80 20.37
C ASN A 17 -9.36 9.24 20.00
N ASN A 18 -8.19 9.37 19.38
CA ASN A 18 -7.64 10.65 18.91
C ASN A 18 -7.87 10.88 17.41
N LEU A 19 -8.69 10.05 16.75
CA LEU A 19 -8.90 10.05 15.30
C LEU A 19 -7.58 9.89 14.50
N LEU A 20 -6.64 9.14 15.07
CA LEU A 20 -5.42 8.71 14.39
C LEU A 20 -5.62 7.30 13.83
N PHE A 21 -5.03 7.06 12.66
CA PHE A 21 -5.20 5.83 11.89
C PHE A 21 -3.91 4.99 11.84
N ARG A 22 -3.00 5.16 12.80
CA ARG A 22 -1.68 4.50 12.83
C ARG A 22 -1.80 2.98 12.75
N GLU A 23 -2.65 2.40 13.59
CA GLU A 23 -2.88 0.96 13.60
C GLU A 23 -3.48 0.48 12.27
N HIS A 24 -4.41 1.25 11.69
CA HIS A 24 -4.98 0.96 10.39
C HIS A 24 -3.92 0.95 9.28
N ILE A 25 -3.07 1.98 9.24
CA ILE A 25 -1.99 2.11 8.26
C ILE A 25 -1.00 0.94 8.40
N ASP A 26 -0.59 0.60 9.63
CA ASP A 26 0.32 -0.53 9.87
C ASP A 26 -0.27 -1.87 9.43
N ASN A 27 -1.56 -2.07 9.65
CA ASN A 27 -2.30 -3.26 9.19
C ASN A 27 -2.39 -3.31 7.66
N ILE A 28 -2.68 -2.19 7.00
CA ILE A 28 -2.73 -2.10 5.54
C ILE A 28 -1.34 -2.35 4.93
N VAL A 29 -0.28 -1.74 5.47
CA VAL A 29 1.10 -1.91 5.00
C VAL A 29 1.54 -3.36 5.13
N THR A 30 1.31 -3.97 6.29
CA THR A 30 1.68 -5.35 6.57
C THR A 30 0.99 -6.31 5.61
N SER A 31 -0.33 -6.18 5.47
CA SER A 31 -1.09 -7.06 4.61
C SER A 31 -0.81 -6.85 3.12
N SER A 32 -0.50 -5.62 2.69
CA SER A 32 -0.07 -5.32 1.32
C SER A 32 1.34 -5.84 1.01
N LYS A 33 2.23 -5.85 2.00
CA LYS A 33 3.56 -6.48 1.90
C LYS A 33 3.44 -8.00 1.71
N ILE A 34 2.56 -8.64 2.50
CA ILE A 34 2.27 -10.07 2.35
C ILE A 34 1.72 -10.35 0.95
N MET A 35 0.73 -9.59 0.50
CA MET A 35 0.14 -9.73 -0.83
C MET A 35 1.18 -9.55 -1.94
N SER A 36 2.07 -8.55 -1.82
CA SER A 36 3.18 -8.35 -2.75
C SER A 36 4.05 -9.61 -2.84
N GLY A 37 4.39 -10.21 -1.70
CA GLY A 37 5.15 -11.47 -1.67
C GLY A 37 4.40 -12.65 -2.29
N VAL A 38 3.09 -12.75 -2.07
CA VAL A 38 2.24 -13.79 -2.68
C VAL A 38 2.26 -13.64 -4.20
N LEU A 39 1.94 -12.46 -4.73
CA LEU A 39 1.93 -12.19 -6.18
C LEU A 39 3.27 -12.52 -6.84
N LEU A 40 4.37 -12.08 -6.23
CA LEU A 40 5.72 -12.32 -6.75
C LEU A 40 6.12 -13.80 -6.69
N ARG A 41 5.59 -14.61 -5.76
CA ARG A 41 5.84 -16.05 -5.73
C ARG A 41 4.95 -16.84 -6.68
N THR A 42 3.69 -16.42 -6.83
CA THR A 42 2.69 -17.13 -7.63
C THR A 42 2.89 -16.90 -9.12
N PHE A 43 3.19 -15.67 -9.53
CA PHE A 43 3.40 -15.34 -10.94
C PHE A 43 4.90 -15.26 -11.24
N SER A 44 5.34 -15.91 -12.31
CA SER A 44 6.73 -15.82 -12.79
C SER A 44 6.96 -14.59 -13.67
N THR A 45 5.93 -14.08 -14.34
CA THR A 45 6.04 -12.90 -15.23
C THR A 45 6.47 -11.65 -14.47
N ARG A 46 7.38 -10.89 -15.07
CA ARG A 46 7.85 -9.58 -14.60
C ARG A 46 7.67 -8.47 -15.64
N GLN A 47 6.89 -8.73 -16.69
CA GLN A 47 6.55 -7.72 -17.67
C GLN A 47 5.78 -6.58 -17.01
N GLU A 48 5.97 -5.36 -17.51
CA GLU A 48 5.38 -4.15 -16.94
C GLU A 48 3.86 -4.24 -16.85
N GLU A 49 3.20 -4.61 -17.95
CA GLU A 49 1.74 -4.56 -18.07
C GLU A 49 1.03 -5.51 -17.07
N PRO A 50 1.36 -6.81 -17.00
CA PRO A 50 0.73 -7.70 -16.01
C PRO A 50 1.06 -7.33 -14.57
N MET A 51 2.30 -6.89 -14.31
CA MET A 51 2.73 -6.47 -12.96
C MET A 51 1.94 -5.25 -12.50
N MET A 52 1.75 -4.27 -13.38
CA MET A 52 0.97 -3.07 -13.07
C MET A 52 -0.51 -3.38 -12.85
N ARG A 53 -1.09 -4.32 -13.63
CA ARG A 53 -2.45 -4.82 -13.35
C ARG A 53 -2.55 -5.45 -11.97
N MET A 54 -1.61 -6.32 -11.60
CA MET A 54 -1.60 -6.96 -10.28
C MET A 54 -1.44 -5.93 -9.16
N PHE A 55 -0.54 -4.96 -9.32
CA PHE A 55 -0.35 -3.88 -8.36
C PHE A 55 -1.65 -3.10 -8.17
N ASN A 56 -2.28 -2.66 -9.26
CA ASN A 56 -3.51 -1.87 -9.19
C ASN A 56 -4.67 -2.65 -8.55
N SER A 57 -4.89 -3.90 -8.98
CA SER A 57 -6.05 -4.68 -8.55
C SER A 57 -5.94 -5.22 -7.12
N TYR A 58 -4.76 -5.60 -6.64
CA TYR A 58 -4.60 -6.28 -5.34
C TYR A 58 -3.95 -5.41 -4.25
N ILE A 59 -3.07 -4.49 -4.64
CA ILE A 59 -2.30 -3.68 -3.69
C ILE A 59 -2.90 -2.29 -3.62
N LYS A 60 -2.93 -1.56 -4.74
CA LYS A 60 -3.40 -0.17 -4.79
C LYS A 60 -4.86 -0.05 -4.34
N SER A 61 -5.74 -0.93 -4.82
CA SER A 61 -7.14 -1.01 -4.38
C SER A 61 -7.29 -1.08 -2.85
N LYS A 62 -6.39 -1.80 -2.17
CA LYS A 62 -6.35 -1.92 -0.72
C LYS A 62 -5.75 -0.69 -0.05
N LEU A 63 -4.68 -0.13 -0.62
CA LEU A 63 -4.03 1.07 -0.12
C LEU A 63 -4.90 2.33 -0.27
N GLU A 64 -5.86 2.36 -1.19
CA GLU A 64 -6.69 3.54 -1.45
C GLU A 64 -8.10 3.44 -0.88
N TYR A 65 -8.49 2.25 -0.41
CA TYR A 65 -9.81 2.02 0.17
C TYR A 65 -10.08 2.96 1.35
N CYS A 66 -11.15 3.76 1.27
CA CYS A 66 -11.53 4.76 2.28
C CYS A 66 -10.44 5.80 2.61
N SER A 67 -9.47 6.02 1.71
CA SER A 67 -8.35 6.95 1.93
C SER A 67 -8.78 8.39 2.24
N LEU A 68 -9.95 8.83 1.77
CA LEU A 68 -10.55 10.13 2.12
C LEU A 68 -10.68 10.34 3.65
N VAL A 69 -10.82 9.26 4.42
CA VAL A 69 -11.00 9.32 5.88
C VAL A 69 -9.66 9.24 6.60
N TRP A 70 -8.80 8.29 6.22
CA TRP A 70 -7.61 7.95 7.01
C TRP A 70 -6.28 8.46 6.44
N SER A 71 -6.28 9.10 5.26
CA SER A 71 -5.05 9.50 4.55
C SER A 71 -4.00 10.08 5.51
N PRO A 72 -2.77 9.52 5.51
CA PRO A 72 -1.76 9.92 6.48
C PRO A 72 -1.29 11.35 6.23
N TRP A 73 -1.10 12.07 7.32
CA TRP A 73 -0.51 13.41 7.29
C TRP A 73 0.99 13.40 7.62
N HIS A 74 1.44 12.44 8.43
CA HIS A 74 2.83 12.37 8.84
C HIS A 74 3.70 11.72 7.75
N GLN A 75 4.84 12.34 7.45
CA GLN A 75 5.79 11.84 6.45
C GLN A 75 6.22 10.38 6.70
N ASN A 76 6.36 9.98 7.96
CA ASN A 76 6.74 8.61 8.31
C ASN A 76 5.69 7.59 7.87
N GLU A 77 4.40 7.92 7.99
CA GLU A 77 3.28 7.06 7.57
C GLU A 77 3.17 7.01 6.04
N ILE A 78 3.33 8.16 5.37
CA ILE A 78 3.42 8.25 3.90
C ILE A 78 4.56 7.36 3.39
N ASN A 79 5.74 7.45 4.00
CA ASN A 79 6.91 6.65 3.65
C ASN A 79 6.66 5.13 3.82
N LYS A 80 5.87 4.71 4.82
CA LYS A 80 5.50 3.29 5.00
C LYS A 80 4.66 2.78 3.81
N LEU A 81 3.69 3.56 3.35
CA LEU A 81 2.87 3.21 2.19
C LEU A 81 3.70 3.18 0.90
N GLU A 82 4.50 4.23 0.66
CA GLU A 82 5.38 4.29 -0.50
C GLU A 82 6.37 3.13 -0.55
N ARG A 83 6.81 2.60 0.60
CA ARG A 83 7.74 1.47 0.64
C ARG A 83 7.16 0.23 -0.05
N ILE A 84 5.84 0.03 -0.01
CA ILE A 84 5.16 -1.06 -0.72
C ILE A 84 5.24 -0.86 -2.23
N GLN A 85 4.93 0.34 -2.70
CA GLN A 85 5.01 0.71 -4.12
C GLN A 85 6.46 0.65 -4.63
N LYS A 86 7.41 1.21 -3.89
CA LYS A 86 8.86 1.13 -4.15
C LYS A 86 9.32 -0.31 -4.31
N PHE A 87 8.93 -1.17 -3.37
CA PHE A 87 9.28 -2.58 -3.39
C PHE A 87 8.69 -3.29 -4.63
N PHE A 88 7.38 -3.18 -4.86
CA PHE A 88 6.74 -3.92 -5.95
C PHE A 88 7.24 -3.46 -7.33
N THR A 89 7.32 -2.15 -7.56
CA THR A 89 7.77 -1.59 -8.86
C THR A 89 9.23 -1.93 -9.19
N SER A 90 10.10 -2.07 -8.18
CA SER A 90 11.48 -2.52 -8.38
C SER A 90 11.62 -3.96 -8.88
N LYS A 91 10.54 -4.76 -8.85
CA LYS A 91 10.54 -6.14 -9.36
C LYS A 91 10.11 -6.23 -10.82
N ILE A 92 9.68 -5.13 -11.43
CA ILE A 92 9.29 -5.10 -12.84
C ILE A 92 10.56 -5.12 -13.69
N TYR A 93 10.56 -5.97 -14.73
CA TYR A 93 11.68 -6.10 -15.66
C TYR A 93 11.99 -4.77 -16.35
N GLY A 94 13.27 -4.37 -16.35
CA GLY A 94 13.72 -3.12 -16.96
C GLY A 94 13.45 -1.86 -16.14
N LEU A 95 13.04 -2.01 -14.87
CA LEU A 95 12.90 -0.92 -13.89
C LEU A 95 13.87 -1.05 -12.69
N ASP A 96 14.58 -2.16 -12.57
CA ASP A 96 15.44 -2.51 -11.44
C ASP A 96 16.62 -1.54 -11.24
N GLN A 97 17.15 -0.99 -12.34
CA GLN A 97 18.27 -0.04 -12.33
C GLN A 97 17.84 1.43 -12.21
N LEU A 98 16.54 1.72 -12.34
CA LEU A 98 16.03 3.09 -12.30
C LEU A 98 15.82 3.54 -10.85
N ASP A 99 16.08 4.82 -10.59
CA ASP A 99 15.69 5.43 -9.32
C ASP A 99 14.15 5.42 -9.17
N TYR A 100 13.67 5.62 -7.95
CA TYR A 100 12.24 5.51 -7.68
C TYR A 100 11.40 6.50 -8.50
N HIS A 101 11.82 7.76 -8.62
CA HIS A 101 11.08 8.77 -9.37
C HIS A 101 11.09 8.48 -10.87
N GLN A 102 12.20 7.98 -11.40
CA GLN A 102 12.27 7.49 -12.78
C GLN A 102 11.30 6.33 -13.02
N ARG A 103 11.23 5.35 -12.11
CA ARG A 103 10.27 4.25 -12.21
C ARG A 103 8.84 4.77 -12.27
N LEU A 104 8.47 5.69 -11.39
CA LEU A 104 7.11 6.25 -11.33
C LEU A 104 6.68 6.90 -12.64
N LYS A 105 7.58 7.71 -13.24
CA LYS A 105 7.33 8.35 -14.53
C LYS A 105 7.15 7.33 -15.64
N LYS A 106 7.99 6.30 -15.67
CA LYS A 106 7.96 5.26 -16.72
C LYS A 106 6.64 4.47 -16.71
N ILE A 107 6.16 4.10 -15.53
CA ILE A 107 4.91 3.34 -15.34
C ILE A 107 3.67 4.24 -15.12
N LYS A 108 3.80 5.56 -15.31
CA LYS A 108 2.72 6.56 -15.21
C LYS A 108 1.94 6.51 -13.90
N LEU A 109 2.63 6.28 -12.79
CA LEU A 109 2.02 6.27 -11.45
C LEU A 109 1.98 7.66 -10.80
N VAL A 110 2.78 8.60 -11.31
CA VAL A 110 2.82 10.05 -10.99
C VAL A 110 3.26 10.80 -12.23
#